data_AF-A0A409Y9Q8-F1
#
_entry.id   AF-A0A409Y9Q8-F1
#
_cell.length_a   1.000
_cell.length_b   1.000
_cell.length_c   1.000
_cell.angle_alpha   90.00
_cell.angle_beta   90.00
_cell.angle_gamma   90.00
#
_symmetry.space_group_name_H-M   'P 1'
#
loop_
_entity.id
_entity.type
_entity.pdbx_description
1 polymer ?
#
loop_
_entity_poly.entity_id
_entity_poly.type
_entity_poly.pdbx_seq_one_letter_code
_entity_poly.pdbx_strand_id
1 'polypeptide(L)'
;MRAINCVFFFICSLVGVVRAYSIPGGYERVMFYYAYLMDCQLNGGTPKTIAVKCGKTPCTFDAFLRYIMKEPPATIDIFSKPYPAIPPLQETALAVIDNDLAGGVDPSHVHTDAVKNDKYEKLLNKVSDFVGGKYFSDTLPQELRDGGKQAMQRILVARKEAQHTSFFEKAPGSAYTPKYTEPKPSLYGIEYLKIDPKATVAANPGLEYKTFVTEWKAHIDEGHQGNINALSKQLELIDLSCT
;
A
#
# COMPACT_ATOMS: atom_id res chain seq x y z
N MET A 1 -44.25 -16.43 34.45
CA MET A 1 -43.22 -15.36 34.43
C MET A 1 -42.17 -15.75 33.41
N ARG A 2 -42.00 -14.93 32.36
CA ARG A 2 -41.12 -15.22 31.21
C ARG A 2 -39.73 -14.66 31.51
N ALA A 3 -38.71 -15.53 31.49
CA ALA A 3 -37.31 -15.15 31.43
C ALA A 3 -36.79 -15.48 30.03
N ILE A 4 -36.73 -14.48 29.15
CA ILE A 4 -36.15 -14.61 27.81
C ILE A 4 -35.48 -13.27 27.47
N ASN A 5 -34.27 -13.38 26.90
CA ASN A 5 -33.43 -12.34 26.28
C ASN A 5 -32.40 -11.64 27.17
N CYS A 6 -31.14 -12.12 27.12
CA CYS A 6 -29.96 -11.26 27.25
C CYS A 6 -28.68 -11.95 26.78
N VAL A 7 -28.64 -12.62 25.61
CA VAL A 7 -27.36 -13.04 25.01
C VAL A 7 -27.50 -13.09 23.49
N PHE A 8 -27.36 -11.96 22.78
CA PHE A 8 -27.05 -11.96 21.34
C PHE A 8 -26.69 -10.54 20.89
N PHE A 9 -25.56 -9.99 21.34
CA PHE A 9 -25.02 -8.73 20.80
C PHE A 9 -23.50 -8.64 21.00
N PHE A 10 -22.74 -9.64 20.52
CA PHE A 10 -21.27 -9.58 20.58
C PHE A 10 -20.55 -10.22 19.38
N ILE A 11 -21.16 -10.23 18.19
CA ILE A 11 -20.51 -10.74 16.97
C ILE A 11 -20.85 -9.84 15.76
N CYS A 12 -20.52 -8.54 15.82
CA CYS A 12 -20.55 -7.68 14.62
C CYS A 12 -19.36 -6.72 14.50
N SER A 13 -18.43 -6.66 15.46
CA SER A 13 -17.32 -5.68 15.44
C SER A 13 -16.00 -6.17 14.79
N LEU A 14 -15.92 -7.42 14.34
CA LEU A 14 -14.67 -8.00 13.78
C LEU A 14 -14.51 -7.86 12.26
N VAL A 15 -15.50 -7.32 11.53
CA VAL A 15 -15.44 -7.23 10.05
C VAL A 15 -14.83 -5.91 9.55
N GLY A 16 -14.60 -4.93 10.45
CA GLY A 16 -14.04 -3.61 10.08
C GLY A 16 -12.52 -3.54 9.97
N VAL A 17 -11.79 -4.51 10.53
CA VAL A 17 -10.34 -4.40 10.78
C VAL A 17 -9.45 -4.78 9.59
N VAL A 18 -10.02 -5.40 8.55
CA VAL A 18 -9.26 -5.92 7.41
C VAL A 18 -9.07 -4.89 6.29
N ARG A 19 -9.91 -3.84 6.23
CA ARG A 19 -9.90 -2.89 5.09
C ARG A 19 -8.86 -1.77 5.18
N ALA A 20 -8.35 -1.43 6.37
CA ALA A 20 -7.34 -0.35 6.49
C ALA A 20 -5.98 -0.74 5.89
N TYR A 21 -5.61 -2.02 5.96
CA TYR A 21 -4.37 -2.54 5.35
C TYR A 21 -4.54 -2.90 3.87
N SER A 22 -5.78 -3.13 3.40
CA SER A 22 -6.02 -3.57 2.03
C SER A 22 -5.81 -2.46 1.01
N ILE A 23 -6.19 -1.21 1.33
CA ILE A 23 -6.05 -0.07 0.41
C ILE A 23 -4.61 0.14 -0.09
N PRO A 24 -3.60 0.38 0.77
CA PRO A 24 -2.23 0.50 0.28
C PRO A 24 -1.77 -0.77 -0.41
N GLY A 25 -2.20 -1.95 0.07
CA GLY A 25 -1.88 -3.23 -0.53
C GLY A 25 -2.34 -3.33 -1.99
N GLY A 26 -3.53 -2.85 -2.34
CA GLY A 26 -4.06 -2.86 -3.71
C GLY A 26 -3.18 -2.09 -4.69
N TYR A 27 -2.86 -0.84 -4.36
CA TYR A 27 -1.98 -0.01 -5.20
C TYR A 27 -0.55 -0.56 -5.26
N GLU A 28 -0.05 -1.19 -4.20
CA GLU A 28 1.27 -1.86 -4.21
C GLU A 28 1.34 -2.97 -5.26
N ARG A 29 0.28 -3.77 -5.44
CA ARG A 29 0.26 -4.83 -6.46
C ARG A 29 0.38 -4.25 -7.85
N VAL A 30 -0.37 -3.18 -8.11
CA VAL A 30 -0.34 -2.51 -9.41
C VAL A 30 1.01 -1.85 -9.64
N MET A 31 1.60 -1.20 -8.62
CA MET A 31 2.96 -0.65 -8.71
C MET A 31 4.00 -1.73 -9.03
N PHE A 32 3.94 -2.88 -8.36
CA PHE A 32 4.86 -3.99 -8.62
C PHE A 32 4.71 -4.52 -10.05
N TYR A 33 3.48 -4.59 -10.56
CA TYR A 33 3.25 -4.99 -11.94
C TYR A 33 3.68 -3.92 -12.95
N TYR A 34 3.51 -2.63 -12.65
CA TYR A 34 4.07 -1.56 -13.50
C TYR A 34 5.60 -1.65 -13.55
N ALA A 35 6.27 -1.90 -12.43
CA ALA A 35 7.71 -2.16 -12.42
C ALA A 35 8.08 -3.38 -13.28
N TYR A 36 7.26 -4.45 -13.24
CA TYR A 36 7.41 -5.63 -14.10
C TYR A 36 7.28 -5.30 -15.58
N LEU A 37 6.24 -4.56 -15.97
CA LEU A 37 6.02 -4.14 -17.35
C LEU A 37 7.16 -3.23 -17.85
N MET A 38 7.68 -2.34 -16.99
CA MET A 38 8.85 -1.51 -17.32
C MET A 38 10.08 -2.37 -17.58
N ASP A 39 10.32 -3.36 -16.71
CA ASP A 39 11.44 -4.29 -16.84
C ASP A 39 11.33 -5.15 -18.11
N CYS A 40 10.14 -5.65 -18.43
CA CYS A 40 9.85 -6.33 -19.70
C CYS A 40 10.16 -5.42 -20.89
N GLN A 41 9.65 -4.19 -20.92
CA GLN A 41 9.83 -3.25 -22.02
C GLN A 41 11.31 -2.91 -22.24
N LEU A 42 12.07 -2.68 -21.17
CA LEU A 42 13.50 -2.40 -21.23
C LEU A 42 14.35 -3.59 -21.71
N ASN A 43 13.81 -4.80 -21.66
CA ASN A 43 14.52 -6.04 -21.93
C ASN A 43 13.84 -6.90 -23.01
N GLY A 44 13.13 -6.26 -23.96
CA GLY A 44 12.58 -6.96 -25.13
C GLY A 44 11.53 -8.01 -24.79
N GLY A 45 10.72 -7.76 -23.76
CA GLY A 45 9.68 -8.69 -23.28
C GLY A 45 10.18 -9.74 -22.30
N THR A 46 11.41 -9.66 -21.79
CA THR A 46 11.94 -10.61 -20.79
C THR A 46 12.42 -9.87 -19.54
N PRO A 47 11.73 -9.96 -18.39
CA PRO A 47 12.14 -9.26 -17.17
C PRO A 47 13.50 -9.75 -16.66
N LYS A 48 14.31 -8.86 -16.07
CA LYS A 48 15.63 -9.18 -15.49
C LYS A 48 15.79 -8.82 -14.01
N THR A 49 14.89 -8.02 -13.47
CA THR A 49 14.95 -7.50 -12.10
C THR A 49 13.65 -7.74 -11.34
N ILE A 50 12.50 -7.52 -11.98
CA ILE A 50 11.19 -7.64 -11.34
C ILE A 50 10.54 -8.95 -11.76
N ALA A 51 10.20 -9.80 -10.79
CA ALA A 51 9.52 -11.08 -10.98
C ALA A 51 10.03 -11.92 -12.16
N VAL A 52 11.36 -12.10 -12.24
CA VAL A 52 12.07 -12.71 -13.38
C VAL A 52 11.56 -14.11 -13.74
N LYS A 53 11.03 -14.86 -12.77
CA LYS A 53 10.51 -16.21 -12.99
C LYS A 53 8.99 -16.26 -13.14
N CYS A 54 8.35 -15.11 -13.31
CA CYS A 54 6.93 -15.05 -13.64
C CYS A 54 6.74 -15.49 -15.09
N GLY A 55 6.53 -16.80 -15.28
CA GLY A 55 6.19 -17.40 -16.58
C GLY A 55 7.36 -17.51 -17.56
N LYS A 56 7.08 -18.13 -18.73
CA LYS A 56 8.01 -18.20 -19.88
C LYS A 56 7.79 -17.05 -20.88
N THR A 57 6.60 -16.46 -20.86
CA THR A 57 6.21 -15.24 -21.55
C THR A 57 5.89 -14.19 -20.49
N PRO A 58 5.89 -12.88 -20.81
CA PRO A 58 5.38 -11.87 -19.89
C PRO A 58 4.06 -12.30 -19.25
N CYS A 59 4.03 -12.30 -17.92
CA CYS A 59 2.85 -12.62 -17.15
C CYS A 59 1.74 -11.59 -17.40
N THR A 60 0.51 -12.08 -17.47
CA THR A 60 -0.67 -11.24 -17.21
C THR A 60 -0.63 -10.76 -15.75
N PHE A 61 -1.43 -9.75 -15.43
CA PHE A 61 -1.51 -9.28 -14.04
C PHE A 61 -1.99 -10.39 -13.09
N ASP A 62 -2.96 -11.20 -13.49
CA ASP A 62 -3.47 -12.30 -12.67
C ASP A 62 -2.41 -13.38 -12.39
N ALA A 63 -1.61 -13.73 -13.42
CA ALA A 63 -0.49 -14.66 -13.27
C ALA A 63 0.61 -14.07 -12.38
N PHE A 64 0.86 -12.76 -12.50
CA PHE A 64 1.80 -12.04 -11.66
C PHE A 64 1.35 -12.03 -10.19
N LEU A 65 0.09 -11.70 -9.90
CA LEU A 65 -0.47 -11.76 -8.55
C LEU A 65 -0.30 -13.14 -7.94
N ARG A 66 -0.70 -14.18 -8.67
CA ARG A 66 -0.54 -15.57 -8.22
C ARG A 66 0.91 -15.91 -7.90
N TYR A 67 1.85 -15.41 -8.69
CA TYR A 67 3.27 -15.66 -8.52
C TYR A 67 3.85 -14.98 -7.28
N ILE A 68 3.47 -13.72 -7.01
CA ILE A 68 4.07 -12.94 -5.90
C ILE A 68 3.40 -13.18 -4.55
N MET A 69 2.17 -13.69 -4.52
CA MET A 69 1.43 -13.96 -3.28
C MET A 69 2.00 -15.16 -2.53
N LYS A 70 2.05 -15.09 -1.20
CA LYS A 70 2.42 -16.23 -0.35
C LYS A 70 1.36 -17.35 -0.39
N GLU A 71 0.09 -16.95 -0.41
CA GLU A 71 -1.07 -17.84 -0.36
C GLU A 71 -2.07 -17.40 -1.45
N PRO A 72 -1.81 -17.72 -2.73
CA PRO A 72 -2.71 -17.34 -3.80
C PRO A 72 -4.00 -18.17 -3.77
N PRO A 73 -5.18 -17.57 -4.00
CA PRO A 73 -6.42 -18.32 -4.15
C PRO A 73 -6.40 -19.18 -5.43
N ALA A 74 -7.29 -20.15 -5.52
CA ALA A 74 -7.37 -21.05 -6.69
C ALA A 74 -7.60 -20.28 -8.00
N THR A 75 -8.38 -19.20 -7.97
CA THR A 75 -8.73 -18.36 -9.12
C THR A 75 -8.42 -16.89 -8.85
N ILE A 76 -7.89 -16.20 -9.85
CA ILE A 76 -7.68 -14.74 -9.85
C ILE A 76 -8.14 -14.27 -11.24
N ASP A 77 -9.04 -13.29 -11.28
CA ASP A 77 -9.56 -12.69 -12.50
C ASP A 77 -9.76 -11.19 -12.25
N ILE A 78 -8.70 -10.42 -12.48
CA ILE A 78 -8.69 -8.97 -12.27
C ILE A 78 -8.32 -8.28 -13.59
N PHE A 79 -7.22 -8.71 -14.20
CA PHE A 79 -6.77 -8.19 -15.49
C PHE A 79 -5.95 -9.26 -16.23
N SER A 80 -6.65 -10.00 -17.09
CA SER A 80 -6.10 -11.13 -17.84
C SER A 80 -5.49 -10.75 -19.20
N LYS A 81 -5.48 -9.46 -19.57
CA LYS A 81 -4.90 -9.02 -20.85
C LYS A 81 -3.38 -9.28 -20.87
N PRO A 82 -2.83 -9.80 -21.98
CA PRO A 82 -1.40 -10.07 -22.10
C PRO A 82 -0.60 -8.77 -22.27
N TYR A 83 0.71 -8.87 -21.98
CA TYR A 83 1.68 -7.84 -22.36
C TYR A 83 1.57 -7.49 -23.86
N PRO A 84 1.64 -6.20 -24.26
CA PRO A 84 2.04 -5.04 -23.46
C PRO A 84 0.87 -4.26 -22.81
N ALA A 85 -0.29 -4.88 -22.61
CA ALA A 85 -1.43 -4.17 -22.02
C ALA A 85 -1.13 -3.66 -20.60
N ILE A 86 -1.40 -2.38 -20.37
CA ILE A 86 -1.21 -1.72 -19.07
C ILE A 86 -2.55 -1.73 -18.33
N PRO A 87 -2.65 -2.29 -17.11
CA PRO A 87 -3.88 -2.25 -16.34
C PRO A 87 -4.20 -0.82 -15.87
N PRO A 88 -5.47 -0.38 -15.90
CA PRO A 88 -5.85 0.93 -15.37
C PRO A 88 -5.66 0.95 -13.84
N LEU A 89 -4.87 1.92 -13.34
CA LEU A 89 -4.40 1.93 -11.94
C LEU A 89 -5.54 1.81 -10.93
N GLN A 90 -6.50 2.73 -11.00
CA GLN A 90 -7.55 2.86 -9.98
C GLN A 90 -8.47 1.64 -9.94
N GLU A 91 -8.99 1.24 -11.10
CA GLU A 91 -9.92 0.11 -11.23
C GLU A 91 -9.25 -1.20 -10.81
N THR A 92 -8.00 -1.41 -11.24
CA THR A 92 -7.24 -2.62 -10.93
C THR A 92 -6.89 -2.70 -9.45
N ALA A 93 -6.45 -1.59 -8.84
CA ALA A 93 -6.14 -1.56 -7.41
C ALA A 93 -7.38 -1.81 -6.54
N LEU A 94 -8.52 -1.21 -6.90
CA LEU A 94 -9.79 -1.45 -6.21
C LEU A 94 -10.26 -2.90 -6.38
N ALA A 95 -10.14 -3.48 -7.57
CA ALA A 95 -10.48 -4.88 -7.80
C ALA A 95 -9.60 -5.83 -6.96
N VAL A 96 -8.30 -5.54 -6.78
CA VAL A 96 -7.42 -6.28 -5.85
C VAL A 96 -7.93 -6.18 -4.41
N ILE A 97 -8.38 -5.00 -3.98
CA ILE A 97 -8.90 -4.77 -2.63
C ILE A 97 -10.21 -5.50 -2.40
N ASP A 98 -11.15 -5.38 -3.33
CA ASP A 98 -12.51 -5.93 -3.21
C ASP A 98 -12.52 -7.47 -3.27
N ASN A 99 -11.50 -8.07 -3.90
CA ASN A 99 -11.32 -9.52 -3.95
C ASN A 99 -10.36 -10.07 -2.87
N ASP A 100 -9.98 -9.26 -1.88
CA ASP A 100 -9.08 -9.65 -0.78
C ASP A 100 -7.71 -10.20 -1.26
N LEU A 101 -7.21 -9.67 -2.37
CA LEU A 101 -5.93 -10.06 -2.99
C LEU A 101 -4.74 -9.20 -2.49
N ALA A 102 -4.99 -8.37 -1.48
CA ALA A 102 -4.01 -7.46 -0.87
C ALA A 102 -3.18 -8.10 0.26
N GLY A 103 -3.25 -9.43 0.45
CA GLY A 103 -2.64 -10.20 1.55
C GLY A 103 -1.09 -10.27 1.59
N GLY A 104 -0.52 -11.41 1.97
CA GLY A 104 0.93 -11.56 2.07
C GLY A 104 1.65 -11.65 0.71
N VAL A 105 2.75 -10.92 0.53
CA VAL A 105 3.65 -11.00 -0.64
C VAL A 105 4.94 -11.72 -0.26
N ASP A 106 5.48 -12.57 -1.14
CA ASP A 106 6.86 -13.08 -1.03
C ASP A 106 7.83 -12.09 -1.73
N PRO A 107 8.65 -11.34 -0.98
CA PRO A 107 9.55 -10.36 -1.59
C PRO A 107 10.51 -10.96 -2.62
N SER A 108 10.95 -12.21 -2.41
CA SER A 108 11.89 -12.90 -3.31
C SER A 108 11.29 -13.25 -4.66
N HIS A 109 9.96 -13.20 -4.78
CA HIS A 109 9.25 -13.33 -6.06
C HIS A 109 9.01 -11.98 -6.75
N VAL A 110 9.16 -10.85 -6.05
CA VAL A 110 8.93 -9.53 -6.65
C VAL A 110 10.21 -8.94 -7.22
N HIS A 111 11.33 -9.01 -6.51
CA HIS A 111 12.59 -8.38 -6.93
C HIS A 111 13.76 -9.35 -6.75
N THR A 112 14.69 -9.43 -7.71
CA THR A 112 15.83 -10.38 -7.66
C THR A 112 16.68 -10.25 -6.41
N ASP A 113 16.93 -9.02 -5.97
CA ASP A 113 17.75 -8.73 -4.79
C ASP A 113 16.94 -8.67 -3.48
N ALA A 114 15.68 -9.12 -3.46
CA ALA A 114 14.87 -9.17 -2.25
C ALA A 114 14.99 -10.56 -1.61
N VAL A 115 15.16 -10.59 -0.28
CA VAL A 115 15.29 -11.84 0.46
C VAL A 115 13.91 -12.29 0.95
N LYS A 116 13.66 -13.60 0.95
CA LYS A 116 12.46 -14.16 1.54
C LYS A 116 12.38 -13.76 3.02
N ASN A 117 11.22 -13.23 3.44
CA ASN A 117 10.98 -12.68 4.79
C ASN A 117 11.77 -11.41 5.15
N ASP A 118 12.33 -10.69 4.17
CA ASP A 118 12.82 -9.33 4.44
C ASP A 118 11.70 -8.43 4.94
N LYS A 119 12.06 -7.39 5.70
CA LYS A 119 11.13 -6.32 6.07
C LYS A 119 10.49 -5.75 4.80
N TYR A 120 9.17 -5.61 4.81
CA TYR A 120 8.41 -5.16 3.64
C TYR A 120 8.88 -3.79 3.11
N GLU A 121 9.31 -2.89 3.99
CA GLU A 121 9.90 -1.59 3.65
C GLU A 121 11.11 -1.71 2.70
N LYS A 122 11.92 -2.79 2.79
CA LYS A 122 13.04 -3.01 1.88
C LYS A 122 12.57 -3.38 0.48
N LEU A 123 11.50 -4.18 0.39
CA LEU A 123 10.88 -4.49 -0.90
C LEU A 123 10.32 -3.23 -1.54
N LEU A 124 9.54 -2.45 -0.77
CA LEU A 124 9.00 -1.18 -1.24
C LEU A 124 10.09 -0.25 -1.75
N ASN A 125 11.19 -0.08 -0.99
CA ASN A 125 12.35 0.70 -1.42
C ASN A 125 12.93 0.19 -2.75
N LYS A 126 13.16 -1.12 -2.90
CA LYS A 126 13.73 -1.68 -4.13
C LYS A 126 12.84 -1.41 -5.34
N VAL A 127 11.53 -1.60 -5.19
CA VAL A 127 10.60 -1.40 -6.31
C VAL A 127 10.37 0.09 -6.60
N SER A 128 10.26 0.95 -5.58
CA SER A 128 10.16 2.40 -5.79
C SER A 128 11.44 2.97 -6.41
N ASP A 129 12.61 2.50 -5.97
CA ASP A 129 13.92 2.86 -6.58
C ASP A 129 13.97 2.44 -8.05
N PHE A 130 13.47 1.25 -8.39
CA PHE A 130 13.37 0.79 -9.77
C PHE A 130 12.45 1.70 -10.59
N VAL A 131 11.21 1.95 -10.13
CA VAL A 131 10.25 2.81 -10.84
C VAL A 131 10.80 4.23 -11.01
N GLY A 132 11.31 4.84 -9.93
CA GLY A 132 11.88 6.18 -9.96
C GLY A 132 13.10 6.28 -10.86
N GLY A 133 14.02 5.31 -10.80
CA GLY A 133 15.21 5.26 -11.64
C GLY A 133 14.92 5.05 -13.14
N LYS A 134 13.70 4.63 -13.50
CA LYS A 134 13.26 4.48 -14.90
C LYS A 134 12.24 5.52 -15.36
N TYR A 135 11.78 6.40 -14.46
CA TYR A 135 10.70 7.35 -14.76
C TYR A 135 11.02 8.28 -15.95
N PHE A 136 12.29 8.67 -16.13
CA PHE A 136 12.72 9.55 -17.24
C PHE A 136 13.22 8.78 -18.47
N SER A 137 12.96 7.47 -18.57
CA SER A 137 13.42 6.68 -19.71
C SER A 137 12.50 6.86 -20.92
N ASP A 138 13.03 7.38 -22.03
CA ASP A 138 12.28 7.61 -23.28
C ASP A 138 11.87 6.34 -24.03
N THR A 139 12.37 5.17 -23.60
CA THR A 139 11.99 3.87 -24.18
C THR A 139 10.74 3.27 -23.54
N LEU A 140 10.28 3.84 -22.43
CA LEU A 140 9.09 3.41 -21.72
C LEU A 140 7.87 4.26 -22.14
N PRO A 141 6.69 3.63 -22.37
CA PRO A 141 5.45 4.36 -22.63
C PRO A 141 5.14 5.35 -21.51
N GLN A 142 4.74 6.57 -21.86
CA GLN A 142 4.41 7.60 -20.87
C GLN A 142 3.34 7.14 -19.89
N GLU A 143 2.29 6.48 -20.37
CA GLU A 143 1.22 5.90 -19.54
C GLU A 143 1.78 4.98 -18.44
N LEU A 144 2.81 4.18 -18.74
CA LEU A 144 3.42 3.28 -17.78
C LEU A 144 4.26 4.03 -16.74
N ARG A 145 5.00 5.08 -17.16
CA ARG A 145 5.80 5.94 -16.28
C ARG A 145 4.90 6.71 -15.32
N ASP A 146 3.87 7.36 -15.86
CA ASP A 146 2.89 8.13 -15.10
C ASP A 146 2.08 7.21 -14.17
N GLY A 147 1.67 6.04 -14.64
CA GLY A 147 1.02 5.01 -13.82
C GLY A 147 1.89 4.56 -12.65
N GLY A 148 3.18 4.30 -12.88
CA GLY A 148 4.15 3.98 -11.83
C GLY A 148 4.26 5.06 -10.76
N LYS A 149 4.39 6.32 -11.18
CA LYS A 149 4.42 7.49 -10.28
C LYS A 149 3.12 7.63 -9.49
N GLN A 150 1.97 7.58 -10.15
CA GLN A 150 0.66 7.72 -9.51
C GLN A 150 0.41 6.58 -8.51
N ALA A 151 0.85 5.36 -8.81
CA ALA A 151 0.77 4.26 -7.86
C ALA A 151 1.59 4.55 -6.60
N MET A 152 2.85 5.01 -6.73
CA MET A 152 3.67 5.44 -5.59
C MET A 152 2.99 6.54 -4.76
N GLN A 153 2.42 7.56 -5.41
CA GLN A 153 1.69 8.64 -4.74
C GLN A 153 0.50 8.11 -3.94
N ARG A 154 -0.33 7.25 -4.55
CA ARG A 154 -1.49 6.62 -3.90
C ARG A 154 -1.08 5.77 -2.70
N ILE A 155 -0.03 4.97 -2.83
CA ILE A 155 0.50 4.14 -1.73
C ILE A 155 1.00 5.03 -0.60
N LEU A 156 1.76 6.07 -0.90
CA LEU A 156 2.29 6.99 0.11
C LEU A 156 1.16 7.63 0.93
N VAL A 157 0.13 8.14 0.25
CA VAL A 157 -1.02 8.77 0.91
C VAL A 157 -1.82 7.74 1.72
N ALA A 158 -2.10 6.56 1.15
CA ALA A 158 -2.80 5.49 1.85
C ALA A 158 -2.02 4.96 3.08
N ARG A 159 -0.68 4.89 3.01
CA ARG A 159 0.18 4.49 4.13
C ARG A 159 0.21 5.56 5.22
N LYS A 160 0.19 6.85 4.88
CA LYS A 160 0.04 7.96 5.83
C LYS A 160 -1.32 7.90 6.53
N GLU A 161 -2.40 7.68 5.78
CA GLU A 161 -3.73 7.50 6.38
C GLU A 161 -3.76 6.28 7.31
N ALA A 162 -3.25 5.13 6.87
CA ALA A 162 -3.21 3.91 7.67
C ALA A 162 -2.39 4.08 8.96
N GLN A 163 -1.31 4.87 8.94
CA GLN A 163 -0.58 5.26 10.14
C GLN A 163 -1.52 5.96 11.12
N HIS A 164 -2.33 6.92 10.66
CA HIS A 164 -3.25 7.69 11.49
C HIS A 164 -4.49 6.91 11.97
N THR A 165 -4.99 5.97 11.19
CA THR A 165 -6.18 5.20 11.57
C THR A 165 -5.82 4.01 12.47
N SER A 166 -4.77 3.27 12.14
CA SER A 166 -4.45 2.01 12.85
C SER A 166 -3.97 2.20 14.29
N PHE A 167 -3.51 3.40 14.67
CA PHE A 167 -3.24 3.71 16.07
C PHE A 167 -4.47 3.56 16.96
N PHE A 168 -5.64 4.00 16.49
CA PHE A 168 -6.88 3.89 17.25
C PHE A 168 -7.53 2.50 17.16
N GLU A 169 -6.94 1.58 16.39
CA GLU A 169 -7.40 0.20 16.32
C GLU A 169 -6.71 -0.70 17.36
N LYS A 170 -5.61 -0.23 17.96
CA LYS A 170 -4.78 -1.00 18.89
C LYS A 170 -4.57 -0.26 20.19
N ALA A 171 -4.36 -1.01 21.27
CA ALA A 171 -3.95 -0.40 22.54
C ALA A 171 -2.56 0.27 22.39
N PRO A 172 -2.32 1.40 23.06
CA PRO A 172 -3.25 2.12 23.93
C PRO A 172 -4.26 3.00 23.16
N GLY A 173 -4.01 3.31 21.89
CA GLY A 173 -4.79 4.25 21.10
C GLY A 173 -6.28 3.92 20.96
N SER A 174 -6.66 2.64 21.01
CA SER A 174 -8.07 2.21 20.96
C SER A 174 -8.93 2.67 22.14
N ALA A 175 -8.32 3.16 23.22
CA ALA A 175 -9.04 3.79 24.32
C ALA A 175 -9.40 5.27 24.05
N TYR A 176 -8.86 5.88 22.98
CA TYR A 176 -9.00 7.30 22.72
C TYR A 176 -10.08 7.60 21.68
N THR A 177 -10.82 8.69 21.90
CA THR A 177 -11.68 9.29 20.88
C THR A 177 -10.83 10.09 19.89
N PRO A 178 -10.69 9.66 18.63
CA PRO A 178 -9.84 10.35 17.67
C PRO A 178 -10.44 11.70 17.25
N LYS A 179 -9.57 12.69 17.04
CA LYS A 179 -9.89 13.91 16.28
C LYS A 179 -8.92 14.04 15.12
N TYR A 180 -9.46 14.43 13.97
CA TYR A 180 -8.71 14.63 12.75
C TYR A 180 -8.66 16.13 12.41
N THR A 181 -7.60 16.51 11.70
CA THR A 181 -7.40 17.88 11.21
C THR A 181 -8.48 18.19 10.17
N GLU A 182 -9.10 19.37 10.30
CA GLU A 182 -10.04 19.92 9.31
C GLU A 182 -9.60 21.33 8.87
N PRO A 183 -9.54 21.64 7.55
CA PRO A 183 -9.80 20.72 6.44
C PRO A 183 -8.75 19.60 6.36
N LYS A 184 -9.13 18.46 5.75
CA LYS A 184 -8.22 17.35 5.51
C LYS A 184 -6.99 17.83 4.73
N PRO A 185 -5.77 17.45 5.14
CA PRO A 185 -4.59 17.72 4.33
C PRO A 185 -4.68 16.96 3.01
N SER A 186 -4.08 17.54 1.97
CA SER A 186 -3.93 16.92 0.65
C SER A 186 -2.46 16.75 0.31
N LEU A 187 -2.14 15.63 -0.34
CA LEU A 187 -0.82 15.36 -0.90
C LEU A 187 -1.01 14.75 -2.29
N TYR A 188 -0.37 15.33 -3.31
CA TYR A 188 -0.59 14.98 -4.72
C TYR A 188 -2.07 15.07 -5.16
N GLY A 189 -2.83 16.00 -4.57
CA GLY A 189 -4.27 16.13 -4.84
C GLY A 189 -5.14 15.05 -4.19
N ILE A 190 -4.57 14.19 -3.33
CA ILE A 190 -5.28 13.14 -2.62
C ILE A 190 -5.41 13.55 -1.16
N GLU A 191 -6.65 13.69 -0.69
CA GLU A 191 -6.94 13.96 0.72
C GLU A 191 -6.69 12.72 1.58
N TYR A 192 -6.27 12.93 2.83
CA TYR A 192 -6.12 11.85 3.81
C TYR A 192 -6.44 12.29 5.23
N LEU A 193 -6.80 11.33 6.07
CA LEU A 193 -6.99 11.56 7.50
C LEU A 193 -5.65 11.78 8.19
N LYS A 194 -5.56 12.90 8.91
CA LYS A 194 -4.43 13.24 9.78
C LYS A 194 -4.92 13.55 11.18
N ILE A 195 -4.39 12.85 12.17
CA ILE A 195 -4.69 13.10 13.59
C ILE A 195 -4.41 14.56 13.92
N ASP A 196 -5.32 15.21 14.64
CA ASP A 196 -5.06 16.42 15.41
C ASP A 196 -4.74 16.01 16.87
N PRO A 197 -3.45 16.04 17.28
CA PRO A 197 -3.06 15.59 18.61
C PRO A 197 -3.66 16.44 19.73
N LYS A 198 -3.82 17.75 19.51
CA LYS A 198 -4.34 18.66 20.54
C LYS A 198 -5.84 18.47 20.72
N ALA A 199 -6.58 18.41 19.61
CA ALA A 199 -8.01 18.14 19.66
C ALA A 199 -8.31 16.73 20.20
N THR A 200 -7.48 15.74 19.84
CA THR A 200 -7.61 14.37 20.37
C THR A 200 -7.41 14.38 21.89
N VAL A 201 -6.36 15.01 22.40
CA VAL A 201 -6.13 15.13 23.85
C VAL A 201 -7.28 15.88 24.55
N ALA A 202 -7.76 16.98 23.98
CA ALA A 202 -8.90 17.73 24.53
C ALA A 202 -10.20 16.89 24.59
N ALA A 203 -10.37 15.93 23.68
CA ALA A 203 -11.53 15.03 23.65
C ALA A 203 -11.43 13.85 24.63
N ASN A 204 -10.30 13.66 25.31
CA ASN A 204 -10.04 12.51 26.18
C ASN A 204 -9.62 12.99 27.59
N PRO A 205 -10.57 13.19 28.53
CA PRO A 205 -10.27 13.66 29.88
C PRO A 205 -9.26 12.77 30.60
N GLY A 206 -8.23 13.37 31.18
CA GLY A 206 -7.16 12.66 31.90
C GLY A 206 -6.00 12.18 31.01
N LEU A 207 -6.11 12.28 29.68
CA LEU A 207 -4.98 12.02 28.78
C LEU A 207 -4.06 13.23 28.73
N GLU A 208 -2.77 13.03 29.04
CA GLU A 208 -1.76 14.07 28.86
C GLU A 208 -1.24 14.11 27.41
N TYR A 209 -0.99 15.31 26.90
CA TYR A 209 -0.43 15.49 25.55
C TYR A 209 0.89 14.75 25.35
N LYS A 210 1.77 14.76 26.36
CA LYS A 210 3.06 14.08 26.31
C LYS A 210 2.91 12.56 26.22
N THR A 211 1.96 11.99 26.95
CA THR A 211 1.63 10.56 26.90
C THR A 211 1.14 10.17 25.51
N PHE A 212 0.15 10.91 24.99
CA PHE A 212 -0.38 10.68 23.65
C PHE A 212 0.72 10.70 22.57
N VAL A 213 1.58 11.73 22.57
CA VAL A 213 2.67 11.84 21.59
C VAL A 213 3.69 10.70 21.72
N THR A 214 3.99 10.27 22.94
CA THR A 214 4.91 9.14 23.17
C THR A 214 4.35 7.85 22.59
N GLU A 215 3.09 7.54 22.88
CA GLU A 215 2.42 6.33 22.41
C GLU A 215 2.23 6.34 20.90
N TRP A 216 1.83 7.50 20.34
CA TRP A 216 1.73 7.71 18.91
C TRP A 216 3.06 7.49 18.19
N LYS A 217 4.17 8.04 18.72
CA LYS A 217 5.51 7.82 18.15
C LYS A 217 5.91 6.35 18.19
N ALA A 218 5.68 5.67 19.31
CA ALA A 218 5.96 4.24 19.42
C ALA A 218 5.20 3.44 18.34
N HIS A 219 3.93 3.75 18.10
CA HIS A 219 3.14 3.14 17.03
C HIS A 219 3.70 3.40 15.63
N ILE A 220 4.14 4.63 15.35
CA ILE A 220 4.74 4.96 14.05
C ILE A 220 6.03 4.15 13.79
N ASP A 221 6.83 3.96 14.83
CA ASP A 221 8.12 3.27 14.77
C ASP A 221 7.97 1.75 14.50
N GLU A 222 6.77 1.18 14.62
CA GLU A 222 6.44 -0.22 14.31
C GLU A 222 6.41 -0.56 12.80
N GLY A 223 6.95 0.31 11.94
CA GLY A 223 7.18 0.02 10.52
C GLY A 223 6.30 0.80 9.54
N HIS A 224 5.42 1.69 10.02
CA HIS A 224 4.69 2.61 9.14
C HIS A 224 5.64 3.63 8.49
N GLN A 225 6.59 4.17 9.26
CA GLN A 225 7.51 5.19 8.76
C GLN A 225 8.47 4.69 7.68
N GLY A 226 8.94 3.44 7.79
CA GLY A 226 9.85 2.85 6.81
C GLY A 226 9.23 2.76 5.42
N ASN A 227 7.97 2.34 5.34
CA ASN A 227 7.20 2.28 4.08
C ASN A 227 6.98 3.68 3.48
N ILE A 228 6.65 4.67 4.32
CA ILE A 228 6.46 6.06 3.90
C ILE A 228 7.75 6.66 3.34
N ASN A 229 8.87 6.44 4.02
CA ASN A 229 10.19 6.95 3.60
C ASN A 229 10.63 6.34 2.26
N ALA A 230 10.33 5.04 2.06
CA ALA A 230 10.66 4.33 0.84
C ALA A 230 10.04 4.94 -0.43
N LEU A 231 8.84 5.51 -0.29
CA LEU A 231 8.12 6.11 -1.40
C LEU A 231 8.43 7.61 -1.54
N SER A 232 8.48 8.34 -0.42
CA SER A 232 8.69 9.79 -0.42
C SER A 232 10.00 10.18 -1.10
N LYS A 233 11.09 9.46 -0.80
CA LYS A 233 12.42 9.72 -1.38
C LYS A 233 12.39 9.71 -2.91
N GLN A 234 11.76 8.72 -3.52
CA GLN A 234 11.75 8.58 -4.98
C GLN A 234 10.78 9.56 -5.64
N LEU A 235 9.64 9.84 -5.01
CA LEU A 235 8.72 10.86 -5.49
C LEU A 235 9.34 12.26 -5.46
N GLU A 236 10.06 12.62 -4.39
CA GLU A 236 10.80 13.88 -4.31
C GLU A 236 11.83 14.02 -5.43
N LEU A 237 12.60 12.96 -5.73
CA LEU A 237 13.57 12.96 -6.83
C LEU A 237 12.90 13.15 -8.19
N ILE A 238 11.76 12.49 -8.43
CA ILE A 238 10.98 12.68 -9.66
C ILE A 238 10.47 14.11 -9.76
N ASP A 239 9.86 14.64 -8.69
CA ASP A 239 9.24 15.96 -8.70
C ASP A 239 10.29 17.08 -8.88
N LEU A 240 11.44 16.98 -8.22
CA LEU A 240 12.56 17.93 -8.38
C LEU A 240 13.17 17.93 -9.79
N SER A 241 13.04 16.82 -10.52
CA SER A 241 13.56 16.70 -11.89
C SER A 241 12.55 17.19 -12.95
N CYS A 242 11.32 17.53 -12.54
CA CYS A 242 10.27 18.09 -13.40
C CYS A 242 10.12 19.62 -13.31
N THR A 243 10.85 20.27 -12.39
CA THR A 243 10.90 21.74 -12.21
C THR A 243 12.07 22.35 -12.95
#